data_AF-A0A947F014-F1
#
_entry.id   AF-A0A947F014-F1
#
_cell.length_a   1.000
_cell.length_b   1.000
_cell.length_c   1.000
_cell.angle_alpha   90.00
_cell.angle_beta   90.00
_cell.angle_gamma   90.00
#
_symmetry.space_group_name_H-M   'P 1'
#
loop_
_entity.id
_entity.type
_entity.pdbx_description
1 polymer ?
#
loop_
_entity_poly.entity_id
_entity_poly.type
_entity_poly.pdbx_seq_one_letter_code
_entity_poly.pdbx_strand_id
1 'polypeptide(L)'
;IRAYPGAPNVIPGSVELSLEIRDLSDDVIDTLYENIRMRAKAIAGNSGTQFEFMPLDTTGKPALTATWIQEEIRKASDLLGLSHRQMQSGAGHDAQDMALICPVGMIFVPSKGGISHSPEEFTSAEDMANGANVLLHTLLQLDALDE
;
A
#
# COMPACT_ATOMS: atom_id res chain seq x y z
N ILE A 1 17.71 -3.89 6.07
CA ILE A 1 19.05 -3.26 6.05
C ILE A 1 20.08 -4.34 6.37
N ARG A 2 21.14 -4.45 5.58
CA ARG A 2 22.28 -5.34 5.81
C ARG A 2 23.57 -4.52 5.72
N ALA A 3 24.37 -4.52 6.76
CA ALA A 3 25.67 -3.86 6.78
C ALA A 3 26.77 -4.93 6.70
N TYR A 4 27.75 -4.74 5.83
CA TYR A 4 28.85 -5.69 5.64
C TYR A 4 30.16 -5.15 6.24
N PRO A 5 30.93 -5.99 6.97
CA PRO A 5 30.74 -7.43 7.15
C PRO A 5 29.73 -7.81 8.25
N GLY A 6 29.16 -6.84 8.98
CA GLY A 6 28.17 -7.11 10.03
C GLY A 6 28.79 -7.51 11.37
N ALA A 7 30.04 -7.14 11.62
CA ALA A 7 30.74 -7.39 12.88
C ALA A 7 30.69 -6.16 13.81
N PRO A 8 30.49 -6.33 15.13
CA PRO A 8 30.25 -5.23 16.07
C PRO A 8 31.44 -4.29 16.26
N ASN A 9 32.65 -4.75 15.94
CA ASN A 9 33.91 -4.01 16.11
C ASN A 9 34.59 -3.67 14.77
N VAL A 10 33.89 -3.81 13.65
CA VAL A 10 34.42 -3.49 12.32
C VAL A 10 33.54 -2.42 11.69
N ILE A 11 34.15 -1.32 11.25
CA ILE A 11 33.43 -0.26 10.54
C ILE A 11 32.85 -0.85 9.24
N PRO A 12 31.54 -0.73 8.97
CA PRO A 12 30.96 -1.24 7.73
C PRO A 12 31.55 -0.57 6.49
N GLY A 13 31.97 -1.39 5.52
CA GLY A 13 32.45 -0.92 4.23
C GLY A 13 31.33 -0.72 3.20
N SER A 14 30.20 -1.40 3.37
CA SER A 14 29.01 -1.26 2.53
C SER A 14 27.73 -1.54 3.32
N VAL A 15 26.62 -0.94 2.87
CA VAL A 15 25.28 -1.15 3.42
C VAL A 15 24.30 -1.31 2.28
N GLU A 16 23.50 -2.38 2.33
CA GLU A 16 22.37 -2.61 1.45
C GLU A 16 21.07 -2.38 2.21
N LEU A 17 20.16 -1.62 1.62
CA LEU A 17 18.85 -1.36 2.19
C LEU A 17 17.79 -1.22 1.10
N SER A 18 16.55 -1.52 1.44
CA SER A 18 15.39 -1.26 0.61
C SER A 18 14.82 0.12 0.92
N LEU A 19 14.40 0.82 -0.12
CA LEU A 19 13.66 2.07 -0.04
C LEU A 19 12.31 1.86 -0.71
N GLU A 20 11.23 2.24 -0.04
CA GLU A 20 9.89 2.21 -0.59
C GLU A 20 9.26 3.59 -0.43
N ILE A 21 8.65 4.10 -1.50
CA ILE A 21 7.97 5.39 -1.54
C ILE A 21 6.54 5.12 -2.02
N ARG A 22 5.55 5.70 -1.34
CA ARG A 22 4.13 5.48 -1.62
C ARG A 22 3.40 6.82 -1.59
N ASP A 23 2.60 7.07 -2.61
CA ASP A 23 1.62 8.15 -2.67
C ASP A 23 0.50 7.74 -3.65
N LEU A 24 -0.61 8.49 -3.69
CA LEU A 24 -1.61 8.33 -4.75
C LEU A 24 -1.19 9.02 -6.06
N SER A 25 -0.21 9.91 -6.01
CA SER A 25 0.29 10.67 -7.15
C SER A 25 1.69 10.21 -7.57
N ASP A 26 1.80 9.77 -8.82
CA ASP A 26 3.09 9.48 -9.48
C ASP A 26 4.05 10.67 -9.36
N ASP A 27 3.57 11.89 -9.64
CA ASP A 27 4.40 13.11 -9.60
C ASP A 27 5.00 13.38 -8.22
N VAL A 28 4.25 13.06 -7.15
CA VAL A 28 4.73 13.20 -5.76
C VAL A 28 5.81 12.17 -5.47
N ILE A 29 5.62 10.91 -5.92
CA ILE A 29 6.61 9.84 -5.78
C ILE A 29 7.92 10.23 -6.50
N ASP A 30 7.82 10.67 -7.76
CA ASP A 30 8.97 11.07 -8.58
C ASP A 30 9.71 12.26 -7.96
N THR A 31 8.98 13.26 -7.49
CA THR A 31 9.54 14.44 -6.83
C THR A 31 10.30 14.05 -5.55
N LEU A 32 9.71 13.18 -4.72
CA LEU A 32 10.35 12.73 -3.49
C LEU A 32 11.58 11.85 -3.78
N TYR A 33 11.51 10.99 -4.79
CA TYR A 33 12.64 10.17 -5.22
C TYR A 33 13.82 11.03 -5.69
N GLU A 34 13.58 12.06 -6.50
CA GLU A 34 14.64 12.95 -6.95
C GLU A 34 15.25 13.77 -5.78
N ASN A 35 14.42 14.20 -4.83
CA ASN A 35 14.91 14.85 -3.61
C ASN A 35 15.83 13.92 -2.79
N ILE A 36 15.48 12.63 -2.68
CA ILE A 36 16.32 11.63 -2.01
C ILE A 36 17.65 11.46 -2.77
N ARG A 37 17.62 11.35 -4.11
CA ARG A 37 18.83 11.24 -4.94
C ARG A 37 19.74 12.45 -4.78
N MET A 38 19.20 13.66 -4.84
CA MET A 38 19.96 14.89 -4.64
C MET A 38 20.60 14.93 -3.24
N ARG A 39 19.87 14.52 -2.20
CA ARG A 39 20.40 14.49 -0.84
C ARG A 39 21.49 13.42 -0.68
N ALA A 40 21.33 12.26 -1.29
CA ALA A 40 22.34 11.20 -1.30
C ALA A 40 23.63 11.68 -1.97
N LYS A 41 23.53 12.41 -3.09
CA LYS A 41 24.68 13.02 -3.76
C LYS A 41 25.42 14.03 -2.87
N ALA A 42 24.68 14.87 -2.13
CA ALA A 42 25.28 15.81 -1.19
C ALA A 42 25.99 15.09 -0.02
N ILE A 43 25.40 14.01 0.51
CA ILE A 43 26.02 13.20 1.56
C ILE A 43 27.30 12.55 1.02
N ALA A 44 27.24 11.90 -0.14
CA ALA A 44 28.38 11.26 -0.82
C ALA A 44 29.58 12.21 -0.96
N GLY A 45 29.33 13.45 -1.40
CA GLY A 45 30.37 14.47 -1.54
C GLY A 45 31.04 14.86 -0.21
N ASN A 46 30.29 14.84 0.89
CA ASN A 46 30.79 15.23 2.21
C ASN A 46 31.46 14.07 2.96
N SER A 47 30.98 12.84 2.80
CA SER A 47 31.46 11.65 3.51
C SER A 47 32.51 10.85 2.73
N GLY A 48 32.63 11.07 1.42
CA GLY A 48 33.43 10.22 0.53
C GLY A 48 32.80 8.86 0.25
N THR A 49 31.53 8.64 0.63
CA THR A 49 30.80 7.40 0.34
C THR A 49 30.21 7.41 -1.07
N GLN A 50 29.83 6.24 -1.57
CA GLN A 50 29.12 6.08 -2.85
C GLN A 50 27.72 5.53 -2.58
N PHE A 51 26.74 5.99 -3.36
CA PHE A 51 25.36 5.51 -3.33
C PHE A 51 24.96 5.02 -4.71
N GLU A 52 24.38 3.84 -4.77
CA GLU A 52 23.78 3.26 -5.97
C GLU A 52 22.30 3.01 -5.67
N PHE A 53 21.44 3.37 -6.62
CA PHE A 53 20.00 3.12 -6.55
C PHE A 53 19.66 2.12 -7.64
N MET A 54 19.18 0.95 -7.23
CA MET A 54 18.66 -0.07 -8.13
C MET A 54 17.13 -0.07 -8.04
N PRO A 55 16.41 0.40 -9.07
CA PRO A 55 14.96 0.29 -9.11
C PRO A 55 14.57 -1.19 -9.03
N LEU A 56 13.55 -1.48 -8.23
CA LEU A 56 12.91 -2.79 -8.23
C LEU A 56 11.65 -2.67 -9.10
N ASP A 57 11.46 -3.59 -10.04
CA ASP A 57 10.28 -3.65 -10.94
C ASP A 57 8.96 -3.96 -10.20
N THR A 58 8.95 -3.87 -8.88
CA THR A 58 7.80 -4.15 -8.02
C THR A 58 6.97 -2.89 -7.71
N THR A 59 7.43 -1.69 -8.09
CA THR A 59 6.68 -0.45 -7.87
C THR A 59 5.86 -0.09 -9.11
N GLY A 60 4.64 -0.62 -9.20
CA GLY A 60 3.65 -0.15 -10.16
C GLY A 60 3.20 1.29 -9.83
N LYS A 61 2.62 1.97 -10.82
CA LYS A 61 1.91 3.25 -10.60
C LYS A 61 0.81 3.07 -9.54
N PRO A 62 0.43 4.10 -8.77
CA PRO A 62 -0.70 4.02 -7.84
C PRO A 62 -1.94 3.48 -8.53
N ALA A 63 -2.40 2.32 -8.08
CA ALA A 63 -3.60 1.67 -8.59
C ALA A 63 -4.85 2.34 -7.99
N LEU A 64 -5.33 3.39 -8.65
CA LEU A 64 -6.58 4.05 -8.25
C LEU A 64 -7.75 3.09 -8.46
N THR A 65 -8.48 2.81 -7.39
CA THR A 65 -9.71 2.00 -7.47
C THR A 65 -10.78 2.75 -8.25
N ALA A 66 -11.64 2.01 -8.94
CA ALA A 66 -12.67 2.58 -9.79
C ALA A 66 -13.74 3.28 -8.94
N THR A 67 -14.00 4.55 -9.22
CA THR A 67 -14.93 5.39 -8.44
C THR A 67 -16.35 4.83 -8.42
N TRP A 68 -16.80 4.20 -9.50
CA TRP A 68 -18.12 3.58 -9.57
C TRP A 68 -18.21 2.31 -8.69
N ILE A 69 -17.15 1.52 -8.56
CA ILE A 69 -17.10 0.38 -7.62
C ILE A 69 -17.06 0.89 -6.17
N GLN A 70 -16.29 1.96 -5.90
CA GLN A 70 -16.28 2.58 -4.56
C GLN A 70 -17.68 3.03 -4.13
N GLU A 71 -18.47 3.55 -5.08
CA GLU A 71 -19.85 3.98 -4.83
C GLU A 71 -20.79 2.79 -4.51
N GLU A 72 -20.66 1.66 -5.21
CA GLU A 72 -21.43 0.45 -4.86
C GLU A 72 -21.01 -0.12 -3.49
N ILE A 73 -19.72 -0.09 -3.14
CA ILE A 73 -19.25 -0.44 -1.79
C ILE A 73 -19.89 0.46 -0.73
N ARG A 74 -19.98 1.77 -1.01
CA ARG A 74 -20.61 2.74 -0.12
C ARG A 74 -22.09 2.45 0.07
N LYS A 75 -22.83 2.21 -1.01
CA LYS A 75 -24.25 1.85 -0.97
C LYS A 75 -24.50 0.55 -0.20
N ALA A 76 -23.66 -0.48 -0.41
CA ALA A 76 -23.73 -1.73 0.33
C ALA A 76 -23.50 -1.51 1.84
N SER A 77 -22.54 -0.65 2.20
CA SER A 77 -22.28 -0.29 3.61
C SER A 77 -23.45 0.48 4.24
N ASP A 78 -24.02 1.45 3.50
CA ASP A 78 -25.19 2.23 3.92
C ASP A 78 -26.43 1.32 4.11
N LEU A 79 -26.66 0.36 3.20
CA LEU A 79 -27.75 -0.62 3.29
C LEU A 79 -27.67 -1.48 4.57
N LEU A 80 -26.46 -1.85 4.97
CA LEU A 80 -26.20 -2.65 6.17
C LEU A 80 -26.20 -1.80 7.46
N GLY A 81 -26.35 -0.47 7.36
CA GLY A 81 -26.31 0.43 8.50
C GLY A 81 -24.92 0.54 9.14
N LEU A 82 -23.85 0.23 8.39
CA LEU A 82 -22.48 0.24 8.88
C LEU A 82 -21.86 1.63 8.72
N SER A 83 -21.16 2.09 9.76
CA SER A 83 -20.29 3.27 9.61
C SER A 83 -19.11 2.95 8.68
N HIS A 84 -18.77 3.88 7.80
CA HIS A 84 -17.66 3.72 6.86
C HIS A 84 -16.90 5.03 6.63
N ARG A 85 -15.72 4.92 6.02
CA ARG A 85 -14.92 6.05 5.55
C ARG A 85 -14.14 5.65 4.31
N GLN A 86 -13.92 6.60 3.42
CA GLN A 86 -12.96 6.42 2.33
C GLN A 86 -11.53 6.53 2.88
N MET A 87 -10.64 5.65 2.43
CA MET A 87 -9.23 5.67 2.79
C MET A 87 -8.37 5.04 1.70
N GLN A 88 -7.09 5.40 1.68
CA GLN A 88 -6.10 4.72 0.84
C GLN A 88 -5.62 3.45 1.53
N SER A 89 -5.21 2.44 0.74
CA SER A 89 -4.39 1.36 1.30
C SER A 89 -2.94 1.81 1.40
N GLY A 90 -2.39 1.71 2.61
CA GLY A 90 -0.96 1.87 2.86
C GLY A 90 -0.14 0.61 2.59
N ALA A 91 -0.76 -0.51 2.22
CA ALA A 91 -0.13 -1.81 1.95
C ALA A 91 -0.24 -2.19 0.46
N GLY A 92 0.68 -3.05 -0.01
CA GLY A 92 0.58 -3.68 -1.33
C GLY A 92 -0.46 -4.80 -1.29
N HIS A 93 -1.24 -4.94 -2.36
CA HIS A 93 -2.24 -5.99 -2.52
C HIS A 93 -2.31 -6.43 -3.98
N ASP A 94 -2.75 -7.66 -4.24
CA ASP A 94 -2.96 -8.17 -5.60
C ASP A 94 -3.92 -7.28 -6.42
N ALA A 95 -4.83 -6.55 -5.73
CA ALA A 95 -5.71 -5.56 -6.36
C ALA A 95 -4.95 -4.48 -7.15
N GLN A 96 -3.68 -4.18 -6.78
CA GLN A 96 -2.85 -3.22 -7.49
C GLN A 96 -2.48 -3.73 -8.89
N ASP A 97 -2.11 -5.00 -9.01
CA ASP A 97 -1.81 -5.62 -10.31
C ASP A 97 -3.09 -5.86 -11.10
N MET A 98 -4.17 -6.26 -10.44
CA MET A 98 -5.48 -6.45 -11.08
C MET A 98 -6.02 -5.15 -11.69
N ALA A 99 -5.70 -3.98 -11.13
CA ALA A 99 -6.08 -2.68 -11.66
C ALA A 99 -5.55 -2.41 -13.07
N LEU A 100 -4.50 -3.12 -13.51
CA LEU A 100 -3.97 -3.04 -14.88
C LEU A 100 -4.85 -3.78 -15.90
N ILE A 101 -5.75 -4.65 -15.43
CA ILE A 101 -6.52 -5.59 -16.26
C ILE A 101 -8.02 -5.27 -16.19
N CYS A 102 -8.53 -4.86 -15.03
CA CYS A 102 -9.94 -4.54 -14.84
C CYS A 102 -10.17 -3.45 -13.79
N PRO A 103 -11.37 -2.85 -13.75
CA PRO A 103 -11.78 -1.98 -12.64
C PRO A 103 -11.76 -2.74 -11.31
N VAL A 104 -11.16 -2.15 -10.28
CA VAL A 104 -11.04 -2.75 -8.95
C VAL A 104 -11.61 -1.86 -7.85
N GLY A 105 -12.07 -2.48 -6.77
CA GLY A 105 -12.43 -1.84 -5.50
C GLY A 105 -11.92 -2.69 -4.34
N MET A 106 -11.77 -2.07 -3.16
CA MET A 106 -11.32 -2.76 -1.95
C MET A 106 -12.22 -2.41 -0.77
N ILE A 107 -12.49 -3.41 0.07
CA ILE A 107 -13.25 -3.28 1.31
C ILE A 107 -12.30 -3.61 2.45
N PHE A 108 -12.15 -2.67 3.38
CA PHE A 108 -11.33 -2.85 4.58
C PHE A 108 -12.21 -3.01 5.82
N VAL A 109 -11.76 -3.89 6.71
CA VAL A 109 -12.32 -4.08 8.05
C VAL A 109 -11.25 -3.70 9.09
N PRO A 110 -11.63 -3.28 10.30
CA PRO A 110 -10.66 -2.88 11.32
C PRO A 110 -9.76 -4.02 11.77
N SER A 111 -8.48 -3.73 11.97
CA SER A 111 -7.55 -4.58 12.73
C SER A 111 -7.30 -3.93 14.09
N LYS A 112 -7.34 -4.71 15.17
CA LYS A 112 -7.18 -4.23 16.54
C LYS A 112 -5.83 -3.53 16.70
N GLY A 113 -5.86 -2.24 17.05
CA GLY A 113 -4.66 -1.42 17.20
C GLY A 113 -3.90 -1.14 15.91
N GLY A 114 -4.47 -1.48 14.73
CA GLY A 114 -3.79 -1.37 13.44
C GLY A 114 -2.59 -2.31 13.29
N ILE A 115 -2.51 -3.36 14.12
CA ILE A 115 -1.42 -4.33 14.09
C ILE A 115 -1.63 -5.28 12.90
N SER A 116 -0.59 -5.47 12.09
CA SER A 116 -0.52 -6.48 11.04
C SER A 116 0.89 -7.07 10.93
N HIS A 117 1.05 -8.21 10.23
CA HIS A 117 2.30 -8.97 10.13
C HIS A 117 2.88 -9.38 11.49
N SER A 118 2.00 -9.65 12.45
CA SER A 118 2.34 -10.02 13.82
C SER A 118 1.39 -11.12 14.31
N PRO A 119 1.83 -12.05 15.18
CA PRO A 119 0.92 -12.97 15.86
C PRO A 119 -0.20 -12.28 16.67
N GLU A 120 -0.04 -10.99 16.99
CA GLU A 120 -1.05 -10.17 17.67
C GLU A 120 -2.07 -9.54 16.71
N GLU A 121 -1.92 -9.75 15.40
CA GLU A 121 -2.89 -9.32 14.39
C GLU A 121 -4.25 -9.95 14.68
N PHE A 122 -5.29 -9.12 14.77
CA PHE A 122 -6.62 -9.56 15.14
C PHE A 122 -7.71 -8.66 14.55
N THR A 123 -8.69 -9.28 13.92
CA THR A 123 -9.97 -8.67 13.51
C THR A 123 -11.09 -9.48 14.15
N SER A 124 -12.10 -8.80 14.69
CA SER A 124 -13.20 -9.48 15.38
C SER A 124 -14.06 -10.29 14.39
N ALA A 125 -14.73 -11.33 14.87
CA ALA A 125 -15.65 -12.11 14.03
C ALA A 125 -16.80 -11.26 13.46
N GLU A 126 -17.26 -10.27 14.22
CA GLU A 126 -18.27 -9.31 13.79
C GLU A 126 -17.75 -8.43 12.65
N ASP A 127 -16.54 -7.87 12.78
CA ASP A 127 -15.93 -7.06 11.72
C ASP A 127 -15.69 -7.87 10.45
N MET A 128 -15.21 -9.12 10.58
CA MET A 128 -15.05 -10.01 9.42
C MET A 128 -16.39 -10.30 8.74
N ALA A 129 -17.44 -10.57 9.51
CA ALA A 129 -18.78 -10.81 8.98
C ALA A 129 -19.34 -9.55 8.29
N ASN A 130 -19.14 -8.37 8.87
CA ASN A 130 -19.52 -7.09 8.27
C ASN A 130 -18.81 -6.88 6.93
N GLY A 131 -17.49 -7.10 6.85
CA GLY A 131 -16.74 -7.01 5.60
C GLY A 131 -17.22 -7.99 4.53
N ALA A 132 -17.50 -9.24 4.92
CA ALA A 132 -18.03 -10.25 4.02
C ALA A 132 -19.45 -9.90 3.50
N ASN A 133 -20.31 -9.34 4.36
CA ASN A 133 -21.63 -8.89 3.95
C ASN A 133 -21.56 -7.68 3.01
N VAL A 134 -20.68 -6.71 3.26
CA VAL A 134 -20.46 -5.60 2.33
C VAL A 134 -20.02 -6.14 0.96
N LEU A 135 -19.06 -7.07 0.93
CA LEU A 135 -18.62 -7.71 -0.31
C LEU A 135 -19.78 -8.39 -1.05
N LEU A 136 -20.58 -9.18 -0.35
CA LEU A 136 -21.74 -9.87 -0.92
C LEU A 136 -22.73 -8.87 -1.56
N HIS A 137 -23.12 -7.82 -0.83
CA HIS A 137 -24.08 -6.84 -1.34
C HIS A 137 -23.53 -6.01 -2.49
N THR A 138 -22.24 -5.65 -2.45
CA THR A 138 -21.57 -4.99 -3.57
C THR A 138 -21.59 -5.86 -4.83
N LEU A 139 -21.25 -7.15 -4.71
CA LEU A 139 -21.26 -8.05 -5.88
C LEU A 139 -22.66 -8.18 -6.48
N LEU A 140 -23.71 -8.32 -5.66
CA LEU A 140 -25.10 -8.37 -6.12
C LEU A 140 -25.53 -7.07 -6.82
N GLN A 141 -25.08 -5.91 -6.33
CA GLN A 141 -25.37 -4.62 -6.96
C GLN A 141 -24.67 -4.49 -8.31
N LEU A 142 -23.40 -4.89 -8.39
CA LEU A 142 -22.62 -4.84 -9.63
C LEU A 142 -23.20 -5.78 -10.70
N ASP A 143 -23.60 -6.99 -10.32
CA ASP A 143 -24.24 -7.97 -11.22
C ASP A 143 -25.54 -7.42 -11.82
N ALA A 144 -26.35 -6.72 -11.02
CA ALA A 144 -27.59 -6.11 -11.48
C ALA A 144 -27.40 -4.87 -12.38
N LEU A 145 -26.17 -4.33 -12.50
CA LEU A 145 -25.86 -3.22 -13.42
C LEU A 145 -25.51 -3.71 -14.83
N ASP A 146 -25.23 -5.00 -15.01
CA ASP A 146 -24.92 -5.62 -16.30
C ASP A 146 -26.19 -6.07 -17.07
N GLU A 147 -27.39 -5.93 -16.49
CA GLU A 147 -28.71 -6.10 -17.15
C GLU A 147 -29.27 -4.79 -17.74
#